data_AF-A0A7R9YGR3-F1
#
_entry.id   AF-A0A7R9YGR3-F1
#
_cell.length_a   1.000
_cell.length_b   1.000
_cell.length_c   1.000
_cell.angle_alpha   90.00
_cell.angle_beta   90.00
_cell.angle_gamma   90.00
#
_symmetry.space_group_name_H-M   'P 1'
#
loop_
_entity.id
_entity.type
_entity.pdbx_description
1 polymer ?
#
loop_
_entity_poly.entity_id
_entity_poly.type
_entity_poly.pdbx_seq_one_letter_code
_entity_poly.pdbx_strand_id
1 'polypeptide(L)'
;GADGESALASAGEASMAAPFSARPGTPLAALAILRHARAAAGHAVQMRALICLHGLSAAGALSALHLRGVRYGRAHLLAANAISTLCGIATAFPQLRAALSRAPPLSSLLAPRLAASLVLQ
;
A
#
# COMPACT_ATOMS: atom_id res chain seq x y z
N GLY A 1 17.74 13.45 -41.64
CA GLY A 1 17.33 12.04 -41.70
C GLY A 1 18.56 11.21 -41.41
N ALA A 2 18.53 10.46 -40.33
CA ALA A 2 19.46 9.37 -40.04
C ALA A 2 18.77 8.52 -38.96
N ASP A 3 17.72 7.84 -39.41
CA ASP A 3 16.99 6.83 -38.65
C ASP A 3 17.85 5.57 -38.56
N GLY A 4 17.80 4.91 -37.39
CA GLY A 4 17.85 3.45 -37.35
C GLY A 4 19.22 2.79 -37.20
N GLU A 5 19.86 2.93 -36.05
CA GLU A 5 20.51 1.76 -35.45
C GLU A 5 20.38 1.84 -33.92
N SER A 6 19.20 1.46 -33.46
CA SER A 6 19.02 0.97 -32.11
C SER A 6 19.95 -0.23 -31.98
N ALA A 7 21.17 -0.02 -31.47
CA ALA A 7 21.93 -1.07 -30.85
C ALA A 7 20.97 -1.69 -29.83
N LEU A 8 20.35 -2.81 -30.24
CA LEU A 8 19.67 -3.75 -29.40
C LEU A 8 20.70 -4.09 -28.33
N ALA A 9 20.70 -3.32 -27.25
CA ALA A 9 21.51 -3.57 -26.09
C ALA A 9 21.15 -5.00 -25.73
N SER A 10 22.10 -5.91 -25.99
CA SER A 10 21.85 -7.33 -25.82
C SER A 10 21.37 -7.45 -24.38
N ALA A 11 20.09 -7.81 -24.23
CA ALA A 11 19.51 -8.06 -22.94
C ALA A 11 20.15 -9.38 -22.49
N GLY A 12 21.39 -9.30 -22.01
CA GLY A 12 22.16 -10.44 -21.54
C GLY A 12 21.44 -11.10 -20.38
N GLU A 13 21.90 -12.30 -20.02
CA GLU A 13 21.35 -13.16 -18.95
C GLU A 13 21.05 -12.39 -17.64
N ALA A 14 21.74 -11.28 -17.39
CA ALA A 14 21.47 -10.35 -16.30
C ALA A 14 20.04 -9.78 -16.27
N SER A 15 19.42 -9.46 -17.42
CA SER A 15 18.04 -8.97 -17.47
C SER A 15 16.99 -10.09 -17.37
N MET A 16 17.37 -11.34 -17.67
CA MET A 16 16.51 -12.52 -17.47
C MET A 16 16.50 -12.98 -16.00
N ALA A 17 17.59 -12.75 -15.28
CA ALA A 17 17.71 -13.08 -13.86
C ALA A 17 17.21 -11.97 -12.92
N ALA A 18 17.20 -10.70 -13.35
CA ALA A 18 16.79 -9.58 -12.52
C ALA A 18 15.26 -9.37 -12.56
N PRO A 19 14.58 -9.27 -11.39
CA PRO A 19 13.14 -8.97 -11.34
C PRO A 19 12.80 -7.55 -11.83
N PHE A 20 13.81 -6.69 -12.00
CA PHE A 20 13.68 -5.35 -12.58
C PHE A 20 14.66 -5.21 -13.74
N SER A 21 14.14 -4.92 -14.93
CA SER A 21 14.95 -4.55 -16.09
C SER A 21 14.88 -3.03 -16.28
N ALA A 22 16.04 -2.37 -16.20
CA ALA A 22 16.18 -0.96 -16.54
C ALA A 22 17.05 -0.84 -17.79
N ARG A 23 16.75 0.13 -18.67
CA ARG A 23 17.64 0.42 -19.80
C ARG A 23 19.07 0.65 -19.28
N PRO A 24 20.08 -0.03 -19.84
CA PRO A 24 21.45 0.04 -19.33
C PRO A 24 21.95 1.49 -19.37
N GLY A 25 22.51 1.97 -18.26
CA GLY A 25 23.25 3.25 -18.19
C GLY A 25 22.65 4.37 -17.34
N THR A 26 21.48 4.22 -16.71
CA THR A 26 20.91 5.29 -15.86
C THR A 26 20.92 4.92 -14.36
N PRO A 27 21.86 5.43 -13.53
CA PRO A 27 21.83 5.21 -12.08
C PRO A 27 20.57 5.81 -11.42
N LEU A 28 19.88 6.71 -12.13
CA LEU A 28 18.61 7.30 -11.73
C LEU A 28 17.46 6.27 -11.68
N ALA A 29 17.47 5.23 -12.52
CA ALA A 29 16.44 4.19 -12.51
C ALA A 29 16.49 3.37 -11.21
N ALA A 30 17.70 3.01 -10.75
CA ALA A 30 17.89 2.31 -9.47
C ALA A 30 17.40 3.17 -8.28
N LEU A 31 17.70 4.48 -8.30
CA LEU A 31 17.20 5.42 -7.29
C LEU A 31 15.68 5.55 -7.33
N ALA A 32 15.05 5.59 -8.51
CA ALA A 32 13.60 5.63 -8.64
C ALA A 32 12.92 4.36 -8.09
N ILE A 33 13.48 3.18 -8.38
CA ILE A 33 12.99 1.90 -7.84
C ILE A 33 13.12 1.87 -6.32
N LEU A 34 14.27 2.29 -5.76
CA LEU A 34 14.47 2.32 -4.31
C LEU A 34 13.51 3.31 -3.62
N ARG A 35 13.21 4.45 -4.26
CA ARG A 35 12.23 5.43 -3.78
C ARG A 35 10.82 4.85 -3.79
N HIS A 36 10.45 4.18 -4.87
CA HIS A 36 9.15 3.52 -4.98
C HIS A 36 9.01 2.42 -3.93
N ALA A 37 10.04 1.58 -3.75
CA ALA A 37 10.06 0.52 -2.74
C ALA A 37 9.93 1.08 -1.31
N ARG A 38 10.57 2.20 -0.99
CA ARG A 38 10.43 2.85 0.32
C ARG A 38 9.04 3.45 0.54
N ALA A 39 8.50 4.14 -0.45
CA ALA A 39 7.13 4.67 -0.38
C ALA A 39 6.12 3.54 -0.20
N ALA A 40 6.26 2.45 -0.97
CA ALA A 40 5.43 1.26 -0.87
C ALA A 40 5.56 0.55 0.48
N ALA A 41 6.76 0.44 1.05
CA ALA A 41 6.97 -0.18 2.35
C ALA A 41 6.29 0.58 3.49
N GLY A 42 6.43 1.92 3.53
CA GLY A 42 5.75 2.75 4.53
C GLY A 42 4.23 2.71 4.37
N HIS A 43 3.76 2.79 3.13
CA HIS A 43 2.35 2.70 2.79
C HIS A 43 1.75 1.33 3.15
N ALA A 44 2.49 0.23 2.96
CA ALA A 44 2.05 -1.12 3.33
C ALA A 44 1.82 -1.26 4.84
N VAL A 45 2.67 -0.65 5.68
CA VAL A 45 2.48 -0.66 7.14
C VAL A 45 1.23 0.14 7.52
N GLN A 46 1.06 1.33 6.95
CA GLN A 46 -0.13 2.17 7.19
C GLN A 46 -1.42 1.47 6.74
N MET A 47 -1.41 0.84 5.57
CA MET A 47 -2.57 0.13 5.04
C MET A 47 -2.96 -1.08 5.89
N ARG A 48 -1.97 -1.85 6.38
CA ARG A 48 -2.29 -2.97 7.29
C ARG A 48 -2.90 -2.49 8.60
N ALA A 49 -2.39 -1.38 9.17
CA ALA A 49 -2.99 -0.78 10.35
C ALA A 49 -4.44 -0.31 10.10
N LEU A 50 -4.72 0.30 8.95
CA LEU A 50 -6.07 0.70 8.53
C LEU A 50 -7.02 -0.50 8.42
N ILE A 51 -6.58 -1.59 7.78
CA ILE A 51 -7.39 -2.83 7.63
C ILE A 51 -7.71 -3.43 9.00
N CYS A 52 -6.72 -3.50 9.91
CA CYS A 52 -6.94 -3.99 11.26
C CYS A 52 -7.96 -3.14 12.03
N LEU A 53 -7.85 -1.80 11.96
CA LEU A 53 -8.78 -0.89 12.62
C LEU A 53 -10.20 -1.00 12.06
N HIS A 54 -10.32 -1.06 10.72
CA HIS A 54 -11.61 -1.22 10.06
C HIS A 54 -12.26 -2.56 10.44
N GLY A 55 -11.49 -3.65 10.46
CA GLY A 55 -11.98 -4.96 10.90
C GLY A 55 -12.44 -4.98 12.36
N LEU A 56 -11.66 -4.38 13.26
CA LEU A 56 -11.97 -4.34 14.69
C LEU A 56 -13.22 -3.49 14.98
N SER A 57 -13.31 -2.31 14.39
CA SER A 57 -14.46 -1.40 14.54
C SER A 57 -15.74 -1.99 13.94
N ALA A 58 -15.67 -2.61 12.76
CA ALA A 58 -16.82 -3.26 12.12
C ALA A 58 -17.33 -4.44 12.95
N ALA A 59 -16.42 -5.29 13.47
CA ALA A 59 -16.78 -6.40 14.34
C ALA A 59 -17.42 -5.91 15.66
N GLY A 60 -16.86 -4.87 16.28
CA GLY A 60 -17.41 -4.25 17.49
C GLY A 60 -18.81 -3.65 17.26
N ALA A 61 -18.99 -2.94 16.15
CA ALA A 61 -20.29 -2.39 15.77
C ALA A 61 -21.32 -3.49 15.55
N LEU A 62 -21.00 -4.51 14.73
CA LEU A 62 -21.90 -5.63 14.47
C LEU A 62 -22.23 -6.42 15.74
N SER A 63 -21.27 -6.60 16.66
CA SER A 63 -21.48 -7.27 17.95
C SER A 63 -22.45 -6.48 18.84
N ALA A 64 -22.25 -5.17 18.99
CA ALA A 64 -23.15 -4.32 19.78
C ALA A 64 -24.57 -4.24 19.18
N LEU A 65 -24.67 -4.19 17.85
CA LEU A 65 -25.95 -4.16 17.14
C LEU A 65 -26.68 -5.50 17.24
N HIS A 66 -25.94 -6.61 17.22
CA HIS A 66 -26.48 -7.95 17.44
C HIS A 66 -27.09 -8.08 18.84
N LEU A 67 -26.40 -7.58 19.88
CA LEU A 67 -26.91 -7.57 21.26
C LEU A 67 -28.13 -6.67 21.46
N ARG A 68 -28.26 -5.60 20.67
CA ARG A 68 -29.43 -4.69 20.71
C ARG A 68 -30.59 -5.13 19.83
N GLY A 69 -30.46 -6.24 19.10
CA GLY A 69 -31.50 -6.76 18.20
C GLY A 69 -31.81 -5.87 17.00
N VAL A 70 -30.96 -4.88 16.69
CA VAL A 70 -31.17 -3.94 15.59
C VAL A 70 -30.79 -4.61 14.27
N ARG A 71 -31.77 -4.85 13.39
CA ARG A 71 -31.54 -5.42 12.06
C ARG A 71 -31.40 -4.30 11.03
N TYR A 72 -30.24 -4.19 10.39
CA TYR A 72 -30.08 -3.33 9.23
C TYR A 72 -30.71 -3.97 8.00
N GLY A 73 -31.40 -3.15 7.19
CA GLY A 73 -31.83 -3.57 5.86
C GLY A 73 -30.62 -3.92 4.99
N ARG A 74 -30.72 -4.98 4.18
CA ARG A 74 -29.65 -5.47 3.29
C ARG A 74 -29.09 -4.36 2.40
N ALA A 75 -29.94 -3.45 1.92
CA ALA A 75 -29.54 -2.33 1.07
C ALA A 75 -28.60 -1.34 1.78
N HIS A 76 -28.86 -1.03 3.05
CA HIS A 76 -28.04 -0.08 3.83
C HIS A 76 -26.67 -0.69 4.15
N LEU A 77 -26.66 -1.98 4.53
CA LEU A 77 -25.43 -2.70 4.79
C LEU A 77 -24.58 -2.85 3.52
N LEU A 78 -25.20 -3.13 2.38
CA LEU A 78 -24.51 -3.22 1.09
C LEU A 78 -23.91 -1.86 0.68
N ALA A 79 -24.69 -0.78 0.80
CA ALA A 79 -24.22 0.57 0.48
C ALA A 79 -23.03 0.97 1.35
N ALA A 80 -23.09 0.72 2.67
CA ALA A 80 -22.01 1.05 3.60
C ALA A 80 -20.71 0.26 3.28
N ASN A 81 -20.83 -1.03 2.98
CA ASN A 81 -19.69 -1.85 2.60
C ASN A 81 -19.10 -1.41 1.25
N ALA A 82 -19.94 -1.05 0.27
CA ALA A 82 -19.49 -0.57 -1.03
C ALA A 82 -18.71 0.75 -0.95
N ILE A 83 -19.15 1.68 -0.10
CA ILE A 83 -18.43 2.94 0.14
C ILE A 83 -17.08 2.66 0.83
N SER A 84 -17.07 1.74 1.80
CA SER A 84 -15.87 1.36 2.54
C SER A 84 -14.83 0.70 1.64
N THR A 85 -15.25 -0.20 0.74
CA THR A 85 -14.34 -0.83 -0.23
C THR A 85 -13.82 0.16 -1.26
N LEU A 86 -14.66 1.06 -1.77
CA LEU A 86 -14.23 2.12 -2.69
C LEU A 86 -13.17 3.03 -2.05
N CYS A 87 -13.40 3.43 -0.80
CA CYS A 87 -12.44 4.21 -0.03
C CYS A 87 -11.12 3.44 0.20
N GLY A 88 -11.20 2.15 0.53
CA GLY A 88 -10.04 1.27 0.68
C GLY A 88 -9.18 1.19 -0.59
N ILE A 89 -9.80 1.08 -1.75
CA ILE A 89 -9.10 1.09 -3.05
C ILE A 89 -8.40 2.43 -3.29
N ALA A 90 -9.08 3.55 -3.01
CA ALA A 90 -8.47 4.88 -3.15
C ALA A 90 -7.25 5.05 -2.24
N THR A 91 -7.30 4.50 -1.02
CA THR A 91 -6.17 4.50 -0.08
C THR A 91 -5.08 3.49 -0.42
N ALA A 92 -5.28 2.60 -1.40
CA ALA A 92 -4.29 1.60 -1.76
C ALA A 92 -3.13 2.16 -2.60
N PHE A 93 -3.29 3.36 -3.17
CA PHE A 93 -2.30 3.98 -4.03
C PHE A 93 -1.22 4.71 -3.24
N PRO A 94 0.05 4.26 -3.29
CA PRO A 94 1.13 4.92 -2.57
C PRO A 94 1.45 6.27 -3.22
N GLN A 95 1.41 7.35 -2.42
CA GLN A 95 1.86 8.66 -2.88
C GLN A 95 3.39 8.70 -2.97
N LEU A 96 3.93 8.96 -4.16
CA LEU A 96 5.37 9.14 -4.36
C LEU A 96 5.83 10.43 -3.70
N ARG A 97 6.61 10.32 -2.63
CA ARG A 97 7.21 11.48 -1.96
C ARG A 97 8.49 11.90 -2.69
N ALA A 98 8.54 13.16 -3.11
CA ALA A 98 9.66 13.77 -3.81
C ALA A 98 10.93 13.95 -2.96
N ALA A 99 10.87 13.67 -1.64
CA ALA A 99 12.01 13.72 -0.73
C ALA A 99 12.20 12.37 -0.02
N LEU A 100 13.42 11.84 -0.07
CA LEU A 100 13.82 10.67 0.72
C LEU A 100 13.99 11.11 2.18
N SER A 101 13.02 10.77 3.02
CA SER A 101 13.19 10.83 4.48
C SER A 101 14.35 9.91 4.91
N ARG A 102 15.23 10.42 5.77
CA ARG A 102 16.37 9.67 6.32
C ARG A 102 15.95 8.62 7.36
N ALA A 103 14.72 8.72 7.88
CA ALA A 103 14.19 7.77 8.84
C ALA A 103 13.79 6.45 8.15
N PRO A 104 14.22 5.28 8.66
CA PRO A 104 13.78 4.00 8.14
C PRO A 104 12.27 3.82 8.36
N PRO A 105 11.55 3.14 7.45
CA PRO A 105 10.16 2.78 7.68
C PRO A 105 10.07 1.87 8.91
N LEU A 106 9.02 2.05 9.72
CA LEU A 106 8.74 1.21 10.89
C LEU A 106 8.67 -0.26 10.45
N SER A 107 9.56 -1.09 10.98
CA SER A 107 9.73 -2.48 10.56
C SER A 107 8.71 -3.43 11.18
N SER A 108 8.09 -3.04 12.31
CA SER A 108 7.13 -3.87 13.03
C SER A 108 5.76 -3.20 13.11
N LEU A 109 4.76 -3.97 12.69
CA LEU A 109 3.35 -3.62 12.80
C LEU A 109 2.88 -3.58 14.27
N LEU A 110 3.55 -4.33 15.14
CA LEU A 110 3.31 -4.43 16.58
C LEU A 110 4.19 -3.47 17.40
N ALA A 111 4.72 -2.42 16.78
CA ALA A 111 5.36 -1.37 17.56
C ALA A 111 4.35 -0.87 18.61
N PRO A 112 4.73 -0.78 19.90
CA PRO A 112 3.79 -0.51 20.99
C PRO A 112 3.03 0.81 20.77
N ARG A 113 3.64 1.77 20.06
CA ARG A 113 3.01 3.04 19.70
C ARG A 113 1.88 2.90 18.67
N LEU A 114 1.99 1.97 17.72
CA LEU A 114 0.94 1.67 16.73
C LEU A 114 -0.15 0.79 17.32
N ALA A 115 0.22 -0.19 18.14
CA ALA A 115 -0.74 -1.01 18.86
C ALA A 115 -1.57 -0.18 19.85
N ALA A 116 -0.92 0.72 20.60
CA ALA A 116 -1.61 1.64 21.50
C ALA A 116 -2.56 2.58 20.75
N SER A 117 -2.16 3.13 19.59
CA SER A 117 -3.08 3.96 18.80
C SER A 117 -4.28 3.18 18.27
N LEU A 118 -4.10 1.92 17.87
CA LEU A 118 -5.18 1.09 17.34
C LEU A 118 -6.21 0.67 18.40
N VAL A 119 -5.78 0.48 19.65
CA VAL A 119 -6.66 0.05 20.76
C VAL A 119 -7.36 1.25 21.40
N LEU A 120 -6.74 2.44 21.38
CA LEU A 120 -7.30 3.64 22.01
C LEU A 120 -8.31 4.38 21.12
N GLN A 121 -8.42 4.03 19.84
CA GLN A 121 -9.35 4.60 18.86
C GLN A 121 -10.69 3.89 18.87
#